data_AF-A0A2K5E5P4-F1
#
_entry.id   AF-A0A2K5E5P4-F1
#
_cell.length_a   1.000
_cell.length_b   1.000
_cell.length_c   1.000
_cell.angle_alpha   90.00
_cell.angle_beta   90.00
_cell.angle_gamma   90.00
#
_symmetry.space_group_name_H-M   'P 1'
#
loop_
_entity.id
_entity.type
_entity.pdbx_description
1 polymer ?
#
loop_
_entity_poly.entity_id
_entity_poly.type
_entity_poly.pdbx_seq_one_letter_code
_entity_poly.pdbx_strand_id
1 'polypeptide(L)'
;MSTQRLRNEDYHDYSSTDVSPEESPSEGLSHLSSPGSYQRFGQSNSTTWFQTLIHLLKGNIGTGLLGLPLAVKNAGIVMGPVSLLVIGIIAVHCMGILVKCAHHFCRRLNKSFVDYGETVMYGLESSPCSWLRNHAHWGRHVVDFFLIVTQLGFCCVYFVFLAENFKQVVEAANGTTNNCHNNETVILTPTMDSRLYMLSFLPFLVLLVFVRSLRALSVFSLLANITMLVSLIMIYQFIVQMV
;
A
#
# COMPACT_ATOMS: atom_id res chain seq x y z
N MET A 1 -23.92 37.48 24.53
CA MET A 1 -23.46 37.19 25.90
C MET A 1 -23.19 35.69 25.93
N SER A 2 -21.99 35.12 25.99
CA SER A 2 -20.62 35.59 26.26
C SER A 2 -19.65 34.65 25.54
N THR A 3 -18.69 35.23 24.82
CA THR A 3 -17.52 34.55 24.26
C THR A 3 -16.58 34.11 25.39
N GLN A 4 -16.28 32.81 25.50
CA GLN A 4 -15.20 32.34 26.36
C GLN A 4 -14.19 31.55 25.52
N ARG A 5 -13.09 32.24 25.20
CA ARG A 5 -11.83 31.63 24.76
C ARG A 5 -11.36 30.64 25.82
N LEU A 6 -11.22 29.36 25.46
CA LEU A 6 -10.48 28.39 26.26
C LEU A 6 -9.13 28.11 25.60
N ARG A 7 -8.19 28.96 26.04
CA ARG A 7 -6.80 28.73 26.43
C ARG A 7 -6.09 27.45 25.94
N ASN A 8 -4.93 27.72 25.36
CA ASN A 8 -3.93 26.86 24.76
C ASN A 8 -2.97 26.28 25.83
N GLU A 9 -3.46 25.50 26.79
CA GLU A 9 -2.64 24.99 27.92
C GLU A 9 -3.03 23.57 28.39
N ASP A 10 -3.01 22.56 27.51
CA ASP A 10 -2.95 21.15 27.95
C ASP A 10 -2.32 20.28 26.85
N TYR A 11 -1.04 20.57 26.55
CA TYR A 11 -0.19 19.67 25.76
C TYR A 11 0.75 18.96 26.74
N HIS A 12 0.21 17.97 27.45
CA HIS A 12 1.02 17.12 28.31
C HIS A 12 1.76 16.09 27.47
N ASP A 13 3.06 16.35 27.31
CA ASP A 13 4.09 15.42 26.90
C ASP A 13 4.00 14.17 27.78
N TYR A 14 3.75 13.01 27.18
CA TYR A 14 3.76 11.72 27.90
C TYR A 14 4.63 10.73 27.12
N SER A 15 5.92 11.04 27.11
CA SER A 15 6.98 10.06 27.04
C SER A 15 7.27 9.61 28.46
N SER A 16 6.85 8.40 28.84
CA SER A 16 7.52 7.62 29.88
C SER A 16 7.05 6.17 29.89
N THR A 17 8.02 5.31 29.60
CA THR A 17 8.15 3.90 29.90
C THR A 17 8.04 3.61 31.41
N ASP A 18 7.75 2.34 31.71
CA ASP A 18 7.88 1.63 33.00
C ASP A 18 6.75 1.78 34.04
N VAL A 19 6.08 0.66 34.36
CA VAL A 19 6.42 -0.23 35.50
C VAL A 19 5.38 -1.38 35.55
N SER A 20 5.86 -2.62 35.53
CA SER A 20 5.11 -3.84 35.86
C SER A 20 5.09 -4.02 37.39
N PRO A 21 4.05 -4.65 37.97
CA PRO A 21 4.33 -5.76 38.89
C PRO A 21 3.48 -7.03 38.64
N GLU A 22 4.01 -8.14 39.18
CA GLU A 22 3.69 -9.54 38.93
C GLU A 22 2.50 -10.13 39.73
N GLU A 23 2.18 -11.40 39.39
CA GLU A 23 1.55 -12.49 40.18
C GLU A 23 0.02 -12.81 40.11
N SER A 24 -0.33 -13.71 39.16
CA SER A 24 -0.84 -15.10 39.37
C SER A 24 -2.30 -15.36 39.92
N PRO A 25 -2.89 -16.58 39.75
CA PRO A 25 -4.16 -16.77 39.02
C PRO A 25 -5.33 -17.34 39.85
N SER A 26 -6.57 -17.17 39.39
CA SER A 26 -7.71 -17.98 39.86
C SER A 26 -8.82 -18.10 38.82
N GLU A 27 -9.33 -19.32 38.69
CA GLU A 27 -10.34 -19.78 37.76
C GLU A 27 -11.74 -19.18 38.05
N GLY A 28 -12.53 -18.99 36.99
CA GLY A 28 -13.92 -18.53 37.11
C GLY A 28 -14.65 -18.50 35.77
N LEU A 29 -15.20 -19.64 35.39
CA LEU A 29 -16.07 -19.85 34.23
C LEU A 29 -17.35 -19.00 34.35
N SER A 30 -17.58 -18.04 33.45
CA SER A 30 -18.94 -17.64 33.05
C SER A 30 -18.97 -17.10 31.63
N HIS A 31 -19.82 -17.75 30.85
CA HIS A 31 -20.07 -17.56 29.44
C HIS A 31 -20.98 -16.35 29.26
N LEU A 32 -20.50 -15.26 28.66
CA LEU A 32 -21.37 -14.24 28.06
C LEU A 32 -20.72 -13.69 26.78
N SER A 33 -21.46 -13.88 25.69
CA SER A 33 -21.20 -13.47 24.31
C SER A 33 -20.58 -12.08 24.17
N SER A 34 -19.29 -12.04 23.82
CA SER A 34 -18.56 -10.83 23.44
C SER A 34 -18.67 -10.59 21.92
N PRO A 35 -19.06 -9.41 21.44
CA PRO A 35 -19.00 -9.09 20.03
C PRO A 35 -17.54 -8.94 19.62
N GLY A 36 -17.02 -9.94 18.90
CA GLY A 36 -15.83 -9.86 18.05
C GLY A 36 -14.75 -8.87 18.50
N SER A 37 -14.17 -9.10 19.68
CA SER A 37 -12.98 -8.40 20.13
C SER A 37 -11.81 -8.81 19.24
N TYR A 38 -11.62 -8.10 18.13
CA TYR A 38 -10.36 -8.12 17.41
C TYR A 38 -9.29 -7.62 18.36
N GLN A 39 -8.46 -8.58 18.77
CA GLN A 39 -7.30 -8.38 19.61
C GLN A 39 -6.50 -7.21 19.06
N ARG A 40 -6.49 -6.11 19.81
CA ARG A 40 -5.60 -4.98 19.57
C ARG A 40 -4.20 -5.57 19.42
N PHE A 41 -3.58 -5.39 18.27
CA PHE A 41 -2.22 -5.81 17.96
C PHE A 41 -1.26 -5.02 18.87
N GLY A 42 -1.18 -5.41 20.15
CA GLY A 42 -0.67 -4.55 21.21
C GLY A 42 -0.68 -5.16 22.60
N GLN A 43 -0.73 -6.48 22.74
CA GLN A 43 -0.42 -7.14 24.00
C GLN A 43 0.31 -8.46 23.73
N SER A 44 1.58 -8.51 24.17
CA SER A 44 2.59 -9.59 24.16
C SER A 44 3.52 -9.79 22.96
N ASN A 45 3.45 -9.00 21.88
CA ASN A 45 4.53 -8.89 20.90
C ASN A 45 4.57 -7.48 20.34
N SER A 46 5.31 -6.58 20.99
CA SER A 46 5.63 -5.27 20.42
C SER A 46 6.30 -5.51 19.06
N THR A 47 5.56 -5.33 17.97
CA THR A 47 6.19 -5.30 16.64
C THR A 47 7.23 -4.19 16.69
N THR A 48 8.51 -4.55 16.61
CA THR A 48 9.60 -3.58 16.63
C THR A 48 9.34 -2.53 15.54
N TRP A 49 9.70 -1.27 15.76
CA TRP A 49 9.60 -0.22 14.73
C TRP A 49 10.12 -0.68 13.36
N PHE A 50 11.19 -1.47 13.36
CA PHE A 50 11.72 -2.15 12.18
C PHE A 50 10.75 -3.12 11.51
N GLN A 51 10.04 -3.94 12.28
CA GLN A 51 9.04 -4.87 11.76
C GLN A 51 7.88 -4.10 11.11
N THR A 52 7.40 -3.03 11.75
CA THR A 52 6.38 -2.14 11.17
C THR A 52 6.88 -1.48 9.88
N LEU A 53 8.11 -0.98 9.86
CA LEU A 53 8.75 -0.43 8.66
C LEU A 53 8.84 -1.46 7.54
N ILE A 54 9.25 -2.69 7.83
CA ILE A 54 9.32 -3.78 6.84
C ILE A 54 7.94 -4.10 6.29
N HIS A 55 6.90 -4.15 7.13
CA HIS A 55 5.52 -4.36 6.67
C HIS A 55 5.01 -3.23 5.79
N LEU A 56 5.30 -1.97 6.16
CA LEU A 56 4.94 -0.81 5.36
C LEU A 56 5.68 -0.78 4.03
N LEU A 57 6.98 -1.08 4.05
CA LEU A 57 7.82 -1.12 2.86
C LEU A 57 7.36 -2.24 1.92
N LYS A 58 7.07 -3.43 2.46
CA LYS A 58 6.50 -4.57 1.73
C LYS A 58 5.17 -4.23 1.06
N GLY A 59 4.34 -3.40 1.69
CA GLY A 59 3.05 -2.98 1.15
C GLY A 59 3.13 -1.86 0.11
N ASN A 60 4.18 -1.03 0.15
CA ASN A 60 4.33 0.13 -0.73
C ASN A 60 5.28 -0.11 -1.91
N ILE A 61 6.25 -1.02 -1.78
CA ILE A 61 7.12 -1.40 -2.88
C ILE A 61 6.34 -2.29 -3.85
N GLY A 62 6.17 -1.79 -5.08
CA GLY A 62 5.53 -2.51 -6.17
C GLY A 62 6.21 -2.26 -7.51
N THR A 63 5.62 -2.75 -8.58
CA THR A 63 6.15 -2.66 -9.96
C THR A 63 6.46 -1.22 -10.41
N GLY A 64 5.87 -0.21 -9.76
CA GLY A 64 6.23 1.19 -9.95
C GLY A 64 7.72 1.50 -9.79
N LEU A 65 8.43 0.78 -8.90
CA LEU A 65 9.89 0.94 -8.71
C LEU A 65 10.67 0.62 -9.99
N LEU A 66 10.20 -0.34 -10.80
CA LEU A 66 10.83 -0.70 -12.08
C LEU A 66 10.56 0.33 -13.18
N GLY A 67 9.49 1.12 -13.04
CA GLY A 67 9.18 2.26 -13.91
C GLY A 67 9.86 3.57 -13.51
N LEU A 68 10.34 3.70 -12.26
CA LEU A 68 11.00 4.91 -11.76
C LEU A 68 12.25 5.32 -12.57
N PRO A 69 13.15 4.41 -13.00
CA PRO A 69 14.31 4.79 -13.80
C PRO A 69 13.92 5.47 -15.12
N LEU A 70 12.84 5.01 -15.77
CA LEU A 70 12.34 5.62 -17.00
C LEU A 70 11.76 7.03 -16.73
N ALA A 71 11.07 7.20 -15.61
CA ALA A 71 10.58 8.51 -15.17
C ALA A 71 11.73 9.48 -14.89
N VAL A 72 12.77 9.03 -14.17
CA VAL A 72 13.97 9.84 -13.90
C VAL A 72 14.73 10.16 -15.19
N LYS A 73 14.86 9.20 -16.11
CA LYS A 73 15.47 9.41 -17.41
C LYS A 73 14.77 10.52 -18.19
N ASN A 74 13.44 10.57 -18.16
CA ASN A 74 12.64 11.59 -18.86
C ASN A 74 12.62 12.94 -18.12
N ALA A 75 12.67 12.94 -16.78
CA ALA A 75 12.72 14.16 -15.97
C ALA A 75 14.12 14.82 -15.97
N GLY A 76 15.18 14.05 -16.24
CA GLY A 76 16.57 14.47 -16.21
C GLY A 76 17.29 14.01 -14.95
N ILE A 77 18.61 13.83 -15.04
CA ILE A 77 19.43 13.21 -13.98
C ILE A 77 19.44 13.99 -12.65
N VAL A 78 19.25 15.31 -12.70
CA VAL A 78 19.17 16.18 -11.50
C VAL A 78 17.72 16.35 -11.06
N MET A 79 16.83 16.72 -11.97
CA MET A 79 15.43 17.02 -11.65
C MET A 79 14.62 15.77 -11.25
N GLY A 80 14.95 14.59 -11.78
CA GLY A 80 14.30 13.33 -11.43
C GLY A 80 14.46 12.97 -9.95
N PRO A 81 15.69 12.80 -9.41
CA PRO A 81 15.87 12.49 -8.00
C PRO A 81 15.36 13.58 -7.06
N VAL A 82 15.57 14.86 -7.41
CA VAL A 82 15.10 15.99 -6.60
C VAL A 82 13.57 16.00 -6.50
N SER A 83 12.85 15.82 -7.61
CA SER A 83 11.38 15.77 -7.60
C SER A 83 10.84 14.55 -6.85
N LEU A 84 11.46 13.38 -7.00
CA LEU A 84 11.10 12.17 -6.24
C LEU A 84 11.28 12.38 -4.74
N LEU A 85 12.37 13.02 -4.31
CA LEU A 85 12.63 13.34 -2.91
C LEU A 85 11.57 14.30 -2.35
N VAL A 86 11.25 15.38 -3.08
CA VAL A 86 10.25 16.37 -2.66
C VAL A 86 8.86 15.74 -2.53
N ILE A 87 8.43 14.96 -3.53
CA ILE A 87 7.14 14.25 -3.49
C ILE A 87 7.11 13.26 -2.33
N GLY A 88 8.21 12.54 -2.08
CA GLY A 88 8.34 11.63 -0.94
C GLY A 88 8.17 12.33 0.41
N ILE A 89 8.82 13.47 0.63
CA ILE A 89 8.69 14.25 1.86
C ILE A 89 7.25 14.72 2.07
N ILE A 90 6.61 15.25 1.01
CA ILE A 90 5.21 15.72 1.06
C ILE A 90 4.27 14.55 1.39
N ALA A 91 4.46 13.39 0.75
CA ALA A 91 3.65 12.20 0.98
C ALA A 91 3.77 11.70 2.43
N VAL A 92 4.99 11.60 2.97
CA VAL A 92 5.23 11.19 4.37
C VAL A 92 4.61 12.19 5.35
N HIS A 93 4.76 13.50 5.09
CA HIS A 93 4.13 14.53 5.92
C HIS A 93 2.60 14.42 5.91
N CYS A 94 2.00 14.23 4.73
CA CYS A 94 0.56 14.03 4.57
C CYS A 94 0.06 12.78 5.33
N MET A 95 0.72 11.64 5.15
CA MET A 95 0.40 10.40 5.89
C MET A 95 0.50 10.61 7.40
N GLY A 96 1.53 11.33 7.87
CA GLY A 96 1.71 11.64 9.29
C GLY A 96 0.56 12.46 9.88
N ILE A 97 0.08 13.47 9.16
CA ILE A 97 -1.11 14.25 9.57
C ILE A 97 -2.34 13.35 9.61
N LEU A 98 -2.55 12.53 8.58
CA LEU A 98 -3.72 11.65 8.48
C LEU A 98 -3.77 10.64 9.63
N VAL A 99 -2.63 10.01 9.95
CA VAL A 99 -2.53 9.06 11.07
C VAL A 99 -2.78 9.75 12.41
N LYS A 100 -2.23 10.95 12.62
CA LYS A 100 -2.48 11.74 13.85
C LYS A 100 -3.97 12.08 14.01
N CYS A 101 -4.63 12.51 12.93
CA CYS A 101 -6.06 12.77 12.92
C CYS A 101 -6.87 11.51 13.21
N ALA A 102 -6.59 10.40 12.53
CA ALA A 102 -7.28 9.13 12.75
C ALA A 102 -7.14 8.67 14.21
N HIS A 103 -5.93 8.73 14.77
CA HIS A 103 -5.68 8.34 16.16
C HIS A 103 -6.40 9.25 17.17
N HIS A 104 -6.42 10.56 16.90
CA HIS A 104 -7.19 11.52 17.71
C HIS A 104 -8.69 11.16 17.73
N PHE A 105 -9.27 10.84 16.58
CA PHE A 105 -10.69 10.45 16.50
C PHE A 105 -10.98 9.07 17.08
N CYS A 106 -10.09 8.08 16.91
CA CYS A 106 -10.21 6.77 17.59
C CYS A 106 -10.32 6.95 19.11
N ARG A 107 -9.46 7.80 19.69
CA ARG A 107 -9.48 8.10 21.14
C ARG A 107 -10.73 8.87 21.56
N ARG A 108 -11.12 9.89 20.80
CA ARG A 108 -12.26 10.76 21.14
C ARG A 108 -13.61 10.05 21.03
N LEU A 109 -13.79 9.19 20.02
CA LEU A 109 -15.04 8.47 19.75
C LEU A 109 -15.09 7.08 20.40
N ASN A 110 -14.04 6.69 21.14
CA ASN A 110 -13.89 5.36 21.74
C ASN A 110 -14.09 4.22 20.72
N LYS A 111 -13.62 4.43 19.48
CA LYS A 111 -13.65 3.44 18.39
C LYS A 111 -12.27 2.83 18.22
N SER A 112 -12.22 1.50 18.08
CA SER A 112 -10.96 0.75 17.91
C SER A 112 -10.25 1.05 16.59
N PHE A 113 -11.01 1.40 15.54
CA PHE A 113 -10.50 1.72 14.21
C PHE A 113 -11.43 2.74 13.54
N VAL A 114 -10.84 3.68 12.80
CA VAL A 114 -11.53 4.68 11.98
C VAL A 114 -10.96 4.59 10.58
N ASP A 115 -11.82 4.36 9.59
CA ASP A 115 -11.42 4.28 8.19
C ASP A 115 -11.02 5.66 7.62
N TYR A 116 -10.41 5.69 6.43
CA TYR A 116 -9.98 6.94 5.78
C TYR A 116 -11.16 7.88 5.53
N GLY A 117 -12.27 7.38 4.97
CA GLY A 117 -13.47 8.18 4.72
C GLY A 117 -14.12 8.69 6.01
N GLU A 118 -14.15 7.86 7.06
CA GLU A 118 -14.64 8.23 8.40
C GLU A 118 -13.75 9.28 9.06
N THR A 119 -12.43 9.15 8.95
CA THR A 119 -11.46 10.12 9.49
C THR A 119 -11.69 11.50 8.91
N VAL A 120 -11.92 11.58 7.59
CA VAL A 120 -12.23 12.83 6.92
C VAL A 120 -13.62 13.34 7.32
N MET A 121 -14.64 12.48 7.40
CA MET A 121 -15.97 12.87 7.87
C MET A 121 -15.93 13.54 9.24
N TYR A 122 -15.31 12.90 10.25
CA TYR A 122 -15.20 13.48 11.60
C TYR A 122 -14.30 14.72 11.63
N GLY A 123 -13.27 14.78 10.77
CA GLY A 123 -12.44 15.95 10.55
C GLY A 123 -13.24 17.15 10.05
N LEU A 124 -14.10 16.95 9.04
CA LEU A 124 -14.95 17.98 8.46
C LEU A 124 -16.07 18.39 9.41
N GLU A 125 -16.63 17.46 10.19
CA GLU A 125 -17.66 17.74 11.19
C GLU A 125 -17.14 18.60 12.34
N SER A 126 -15.87 18.39 12.72
CA SER A 126 -15.17 19.17 13.75
C SER A 126 -14.69 20.55 13.25
N SER A 127 -14.95 20.89 11.98
CA SER A 127 -14.49 22.13 11.36
C SER A 127 -15.36 23.34 11.77
N PRO A 128 -14.78 24.53 12.00
CA PRO A 128 -15.53 25.75 12.34
C PRO A 128 -16.44 26.24 11.19
N CYS A 129 -16.20 25.79 9.96
CA CYS A 129 -16.97 26.18 8.79
C CYS A 129 -18.31 25.43 8.72
N SER A 130 -19.43 26.16 8.86
CA SER A 130 -20.78 25.58 8.84
C SER A 130 -21.11 24.85 7.53
N TRP A 131 -20.59 25.31 6.40
CA TRP A 131 -20.80 24.65 5.10
C TRP A 131 -20.13 23.28 5.04
N LEU A 132 -18.91 23.19 5.56
CA LEU A 132 -18.08 21.98 5.55
C LEU A 132 -18.61 20.93 6.53
N ARG A 133 -19.10 21.38 7.69
CA ARG A 133 -19.80 20.51 8.66
C ARG A 133 -21.07 19.91 8.06
N ASN A 134 -21.86 20.70 7.34
CA ASN A 134 -23.09 20.22 6.72
C ASN A 134 -22.83 19.22 5.57
N HIS A 135 -21.68 19.31 4.90
CA HIS A 135 -21.27 18.43 3.81
C HIS A 135 -20.26 17.35 4.24
N ALA A 136 -20.08 17.11 5.54
CA ALA A 136 -19.07 16.17 6.03
C ALA A 136 -19.25 14.75 5.46
N HIS A 137 -20.51 14.29 5.32
CA HIS A 137 -20.83 12.98 4.74
C HIS A 137 -20.48 12.89 3.24
N TRP A 138 -20.52 14.01 2.52
CA TRP A 138 -20.05 14.05 1.12
C TRP A 138 -18.54 13.88 1.04
N GLY A 139 -17.80 14.48 1.98
CA GLY A 139 -16.35 14.32 2.07
C GLY A 139 -15.90 12.87 2.21
N ARG A 140 -16.64 12.06 2.99
CA ARG A 140 -16.41 10.61 3.05
C ARG A 140 -16.52 9.96 1.68
N HIS A 141 -17.65 10.14 1.00
CA HIS A 141 -17.88 9.52 -0.31
C HIS A 141 -16.84 9.92 -1.35
N VAL A 142 -16.39 11.17 -1.31
CA VAL A 142 -15.33 11.67 -2.19
C VAL A 142 -14.02 10.95 -1.93
N VAL A 143 -13.60 10.82 -0.67
CA VAL A 143 -12.37 10.10 -0.30
C VAL A 143 -12.45 8.63 -0.67
N ASP A 144 -13.55 7.96 -0.33
CA ASP A 144 -13.77 6.55 -0.66
C ASP A 144 -13.73 6.33 -2.18
N PHE A 145 -14.33 7.23 -2.96
CA PHE A 145 -14.26 7.22 -4.42
C PHE A 145 -12.83 7.38 -4.94
N PHE A 146 -12.07 8.35 -4.43
CA PHE A 146 -10.67 8.55 -4.84
C PHE A 146 -9.78 7.35 -4.46
N LEU A 147 -10.02 6.72 -3.32
CA LEU A 147 -9.30 5.50 -2.92
C LEU A 147 -9.60 4.34 -3.87
N ILE A 148 -10.87 4.15 -4.27
CA ILE A 148 -11.25 3.15 -5.26
C ILE A 148 -10.59 3.42 -6.61
N VAL A 149 -10.63 4.67 -7.10
CA VAL A 149 -9.98 5.07 -8.36
C VAL A 149 -8.48 4.80 -8.30
N THR A 150 -7.84 5.11 -7.18
CA THR A 150 -6.41 4.87 -6.96
C THR A 150 -6.08 3.38 -6.99
N GLN A 151 -6.87 2.54 -6.31
CA GLN A 151 -6.68 1.10 -6.30
C GLN A 151 -6.91 0.47 -7.68
N LEU A 152 -7.92 0.94 -8.42
CA LEU A 152 -8.14 0.53 -9.80
C LEU A 152 -6.95 0.94 -10.69
N GLY A 153 -6.43 2.16 -10.52
CA GLY A 153 -5.23 2.62 -11.20
C GLY A 153 -4.02 1.73 -10.95
N PHE A 154 -3.76 1.35 -9.70
CA PHE A 154 -2.69 0.42 -9.34
C PHE A 154 -2.87 -0.95 -9.99
N CYS A 155 -4.09 -1.50 -10.00
CA CYS A 155 -4.40 -2.75 -10.68
C CYS A 155 -4.16 -2.66 -12.20
N CYS A 156 -4.61 -1.57 -12.84
CA CYS A 156 -4.42 -1.35 -14.27
C CYS A 156 -2.93 -1.29 -14.64
N VAL A 157 -2.13 -0.49 -13.93
CA VAL A 157 -0.69 -0.37 -14.18
C VAL A 157 0.01 -1.72 -13.97
N TYR A 158 -0.40 -2.47 -12.94
CA TYR A 158 0.15 -3.80 -12.69
C TYR A 158 -0.10 -4.77 -13.88
N PHE A 159 -1.31 -4.76 -14.46
CA PHE A 159 -1.64 -5.63 -15.60
C PHE A 159 -0.86 -5.28 -16.87
N VAL A 160 -0.75 -3.99 -17.19
CA VAL A 160 0.04 -3.53 -18.35
C VAL A 160 1.51 -3.93 -18.16
N PHE A 161 2.06 -3.66 -16.98
CA PHE A 161 3.45 -4.01 -16.69
C PHE A 161 3.69 -5.51 -16.78
N LEU A 162 2.82 -6.33 -16.19
CA LEU A 162 2.93 -7.79 -16.23
C LEU A 162 2.89 -8.32 -17.67
N ALA A 163 1.96 -7.83 -18.49
CA ALA A 163 1.83 -8.25 -19.88
C ALA A 163 3.06 -7.91 -20.72
N GLU A 164 3.59 -6.69 -20.59
CA GLU A 164 4.78 -6.26 -21.33
C GLU A 164 6.04 -7.05 -20.93
N ASN A 165 6.22 -7.31 -19.63
CA ASN A 165 7.35 -8.14 -19.16
C ASN A 165 7.19 -9.60 -19.62
N PHE A 166 5.99 -10.15 -19.58
CA PHE A 166 5.76 -11.52 -20.03
C PHE A 166 6.00 -11.68 -21.54
N LYS A 167 5.57 -10.70 -22.34
CA LYS A 167 5.85 -10.67 -23.78
C LYS A 167 7.35 -10.75 -24.06
N GLN A 168 8.16 -9.95 -23.38
CA GLN A 168 9.62 -9.97 -23.52
C GLN A 168 10.22 -11.35 -23.18
N VAL A 169 9.71 -12.02 -22.15
CA VAL A 169 10.14 -13.37 -21.77
C VAL A 169 9.81 -14.40 -22.86
N VAL A 170 8.60 -14.35 -23.42
CA VAL A 170 8.17 -15.28 -24.48
C VAL A 170 8.97 -15.07 -25.76
N GLU A 171 9.20 -13.81 -26.15
CA GLU A 171 10.01 -13.47 -27.33
C GLU A 171 11.47 -13.96 -27.16
N ALA A 172 12.07 -13.78 -25.99
CA ALA A 172 13.43 -14.26 -25.70
C ALA A 172 13.53 -15.80 -25.70
N ALA A 173 12.53 -16.49 -25.15
CA ALA A 173 12.47 -17.95 -25.16
C ALA A 173 12.36 -18.50 -26.59
N ASN A 174 11.46 -17.94 -27.40
CA ASN A 174 11.28 -18.36 -28.79
C ASN A 174 12.52 -18.04 -29.64
N GLY A 175 13.22 -16.93 -29.39
CA GLY A 175 14.48 -16.59 -30.04
C GLY A 175 15.60 -17.62 -29.79
N THR A 176 15.57 -18.29 -28.64
CA THR A 176 16.56 -19.31 -28.24
C THR A 176 16.23 -20.70 -28.84
N THR A 177 14.98 -20.94 -29.24
CA THR A 177 14.50 -22.23 -29.80
C THR A 177 14.54 -22.30 -31.34
N ASN A 178 15.02 -21.27 -32.03
CA ASN A 178 15.16 -21.32 -33.49
C ASN A 178 16.43 -22.08 -33.90
N ASN A 179 16.32 -23.41 -33.92
CA ASN A 179 17.18 -24.23 -34.78
C ASN A 179 16.89 -23.84 -36.24
N CYS A 180 17.91 -23.35 -36.95
CA CYS A 180 17.88 -23.01 -38.37
C CYS A 180 17.68 -24.25 -39.25
N HIS A 181 16.46 -24.82 -39.32
CA HIS A 181 16.24 -25.91 -40.29
C HIS A 181 14.99 -25.83 -41.14
N ASN A 182 13.84 -25.35 -40.67
CA ASN A 182 12.63 -25.44 -41.51
C ASN A 182 11.98 -24.09 -41.73
N ASN A 183 12.07 -23.64 -42.99
CA ASN A 183 11.36 -22.51 -43.56
C ASN A 183 9.88 -22.88 -43.79
N GLU A 184 9.19 -23.34 -42.73
CA GLU A 184 7.76 -23.64 -42.76
C GLU A 184 7.06 -22.92 -41.61
N THR A 185 6.57 -21.73 -41.95
CA THR A 185 5.37 -21.08 -41.41
C THR A 185 4.95 -21.51 -40.00
N VAL A 186 5.73 -21.17 -38.98
CA VAL A 186 5.11 -20.85 -37.70
C VAL A 186 4.29 -19.62 -38.00
N ILE A 187 2.97 -19.80 -37.98
CA ILE A 187 1.97 -18.76 -38.17
C ILE A 187 2.49 -17.47 -37.56
N LEU A 188 2.97 -16.59 -38.45
CA LEU A 188 3.07 -15.17 -38.23
C LEU A 188 1.62 -14.72 -38.08
N THR A 189 1.02 -15.00 -36.92
CA THR A 189 -0.24 -14.34 -36.57
C THR A 189 0.13 -12.87 -36.54
N PRO A 190 -0.39 -12.10 -37.50
CA PRO A 190 0.01 -10.72 -37.72
C PRO A 190 -0.19 -10.00 -36.41
N THR A 191 0.85 -9.31 -35.91
CA THR A 191 0.68 -8.27 -34.88
C THR A 191 -0.35 -8.65 -33.81
N MET A 192 -0.10 -9.71 -33.02
CA MET A 192 -0.95 -9.93 -31.84
C MET A 192 -0.61 -8.80 -30.86
N ASP A 193 -1.32 -7.70 -31.06
CA ASP A 193 -1.35 -6.47 -30.28
C ASP A 193 -1.14 -6.83 -28.80
N SER A 194 -0.30 -6.09 -28.06
CA SER A 194 -0.03 -6.35 -26.63
C SER A 194 -1.32 -6.60 -25.82
N ARG A 195 -2.44 -6.10 -26.35
CA ARG A 195 -3.82 -6.31 -25.95
C ARG A 195 -4.28 -7.77 -25.86
N LEU A 196 -3.84 -8.69 -26.71
CA LEU A 196 -4.26 -10.10 -26.63
C LEU A 196 -3.61 -10.82 -25.44
N TYR A 197 -2.34 -10.52 -25.15
CA TYR A 197 -1.67 -10.98 -23.93
C TYR A 197 -2.31 -10.36 -22.68
N MET A 198 -2.61 -9.05 -22.69
CA MET A 198 -3.36 -8.40 -21.61
C MET A 198 -4.74 -9.04 -21.39
N LEU A 199 -5.47 -9.37 -22.47
CA LEU A 199 -6.79 -10.00 -22.40
C LEU A 199 -6.70 -11.46 -21.91
N SER A 200 -5.65 -12.19 -22.28
CA SER A 200 -5.42 -13.58 -21.83
C SER A 200 -5.04 -13.67 -20.34
N PHE A 201 -4.37 -12.66 -19.78
CA PHE A 201 -4.04 -12.61 -18.35
C PHE A 201 -5.22 -12.15 -17.48
N LEU A 202 -6.15 -11.38 -18.04
CA LEU A 202 -7.35 -10.90 -17.34
C LEU A 202 -8.14 -12.03 -16.64
N PRO A 203 -8.53 -13.15 -17.29
CA PRO A 203 -9.27 -14.23 -16.63
C PRO A 203 -8.44 -14.93 -15.55
N PHE A 204 -7.13 -15.11 -15.76
CA PHE A 204 -6.24 -15.70 -14.75
C PHE A 204 -6.15 -14.83 -13.49
N LEU A 205 -6.07 -13.51 -13.67
CA LEU A 205 -6.01 -12.55 -12.56
C LEU A 205 -7.36 -12.40 -11.85
N VAL A 206 -8.49 -12.46 -12.58
CA VAL A 206 -9.83 -12.52 -11.98
C VAL A 206 -9.98 -13.79 -11.11
N LEU A 207 -9.47 -14.93 -11.58
CA LEU A 207 -9.46 -16.19 -10.82
C LEU A 207 -8.59 -16.04 -9.56
N LEU A 208 -7.44 -15.37 -9.66
CA LEU A 208 -6.53 -15.09 -8.54
C LEU A 208 -7.18 -14.16 -7.49
N VAL A 209 -7.96 -13.16 -7.92
CA VAL A 209 -8.75 -12.29 -7.02
C VAL A 209 -9.90 -13.06 -6.36
N PHE A 210 -10.42 -14.11 -7.01
CA PHE A 210 -11.46 -14.97 -6.44
C PHE A 210 -10.95 -15.90 -5.34
N VAL A 211 -9.62 -16.09 -5.22
CA VAL A 211 -9.01 -16.85 -4.13
C VAL A 211 -9.21 -16.09 -2.81
N ARG A 212 -10.20 -16.50 -2.04
CA ARG A 212 -10.56 -15.90 -0.74
C ARG A 212 -9.60 -16.26 0.41
N SER A 213 -8.54 -17.02 0.15
CA SER A 213 -7.56 -17.41 1.16
C SER A 213 -6.49 -16.34 1.34
N LEU A 214 -6.71 -15.42 2.28
CA LEU A 214 -5.74 -14.39 2.69
C LEU A 214 -4.39 -14.99 3.13
N ARG A 215 -4.40 -16.21 3.68
CA ARG A 215 -3.19 -16.92 4.10
C ARG A 215 -2.32 -17.30 2.91
N ALA A 216 -2.89 -17.82 1.82
CA ALA A 216 -2.14 -18.14 0.61
C ALA A 216 -1.51 -16.88 -0.01
N LEU A 217 -2.28 -15.79 -0.09
CA LEU A 217 -1.82 -14.52 -0.64
C LEU A 217 -0.62 -13.95 0.15
N SER A 218 -0.62 -14.11 1.48
CA SER A 218 0.49 -13.66 2.32
C SER A 218 1.82 -14.37 2.03
N VAL A 219 1.77 -15.67 1.72
CA VAL A 219 2.95 -16.49 1.37
C VAL A 219 3.45 -16.12 -0.03
N PHE A 220 2.55 -16.00 -1.01
CA PHE A 220 2.91 -15.54 -2.36
C PHE A 220 3.51 -14.13 -2.34
N SER A 221 2.94 -13.22 -1.53
CA SER A 221 3.49 -11.88 -1.33
C SER A 221 4.90 -11.94 -0.72
N LEU A 222 5.16 -12.83 0.25
CA LEU A 222 6.51 -13.00 0.78
C LEU A 222 7.50 -13.44 -0.30
N LEU A 223 7.14 -14.44 -1.11
CA LEU A 223 7.97 -14.91 -2.21
C LEU A 223 8.23 -13.80 -3.24
N ALA A 224 7.19 -13.06 -3.63
CA ALA A 224 7.31 -11.95 -4.57
C ALA A 224 8.26 -10.86 -4.07
N ASN A 225 8.24 -10.55 -2.77
CA ASN A 225 9.14 -9.57 -2.18
C ASN A 225 10.60 -10.06 -2.14
N ILE A 226 10.83 -11.35 -1.88
CA ILE A 226 12.18 -11.95 -1.99
C ILE A 226 12.67 -11.84 -3.43
N THR A 227 11.85 -12.25 -4.41
CA THR A 227 12.21 -12.15 -5.83
C THR A 227 12.52 -10.71 -6.23
N MET A 228 11.72 -9.75 -5.77
CA MET A 228 11.93 -8.33 -6.05
C MET A 228 13.24 -7.82 -5.44
N LEU A 229 13.58 -8.23 -4.22
CA LEU A 229 14.86 -7.91 -3.59
C LEU A 229 16.03 -8.46 -4.42
N VAL A 230 15.93 -9.72 -4.87
CA VAL A 230 16.93 -10.34 -5.75
C VAL A 230 17.07 -9.56 -7.06
N SER A 231 15.96 -9.18 -7.70
CA SER A 231 15.98 -8.36 -8.92
C SER A 231 16.69 -7.02 -8.69
N LEU A 232 16.44 -6.33 -7.58
CA LEU A 232 17.12 -5.08 -7.26
C LEU A 232 18.61 -5.27 -7.03
N ILE A 233 19.02 -6.33 -6.33
CA ILE A 233 20.44 -6.67 -6.13
C ILE A 233 21.11 -6.95 -7.48
N MET A 234 20.48 -7.73 -8.37
CA MET A 234 21.01 -7.99 -9.70
C MET A 234 21.16 -6.72 -10.53
N ILE A 235 20.15 -5.84 -10.53
CA ILE A 235 20.22 -4.55 -11.22
C ILE A 235 21.37 -3.70 -10.66
N TYR A 236 21.50 -3.62 -9.34
CA TYR A 236 22.58 -2.87 -8.70
C TYR A 236 23.97 -3.41 -9.06
N GLN A 237 24.16 -4.73 -9.00
CA GLN A 237 25.42 -5.37 -9.40
C GLN A 237 25.76 -5.10 -10.86
N PHE A 238 24.77 -5.18 -11.75
CA PHE A 238 24.96 -4.85 -13.17
C PHE A 238 25.37 -3.39 -13.38
N ILE A 239 24.76 -2.44 -12.67
CA ILE A 239 25.13 -1.02 -12.73
C ILE A 239 26.57 -0.81 -12.23
N VAL A 240 26.95 -1.44 -11.11
CA VAL A 240 28.31 -1.31 -10.55
C VAL A 240 29.37 -1.91 -11.48
N GLN A 241 29.08 -3.01 -12.17
CA GLN A 241 29.99 -3.59 -13.16
C GLN A 241 30.11 -2.77 -14.44
N MET A 242 29.10 -1.95 -14.76
CA MET A 242 29.08 -1.09 -15.94
C MET A 242 29.87 0.21 -15.75
N VAL A 243 30.11 0.64 -14.50
CA VAL A 243 30.88 1.84 -14.12
C VAL A 243 32.35 1.49 -13.90
#